data_AF-A0A1Q5PAL4-F1
#
_entry.id   AF-A0A1Q5PAL4-F1
#
_cell.length_a   1.000
_cell.length_b   1.000
_cell.length_c   1.000
_cell.angle_alpha   90.00
_cell.angle_beta   90.00
_cell.angle_gamma   90.00
#
_symmetry.space_group_name_H-M   'P 1'
#
loop_
_entity.id
_entity.type
_entity.pdbx_description
1 polymer ?
#
loop_
_entity_poly.entity_id
_entity_poly.type
_entity_poly.pdbx_seq_one_letter_code
_entity_poly.pdbx_strand_id
1 'polypeptide(L)'
;MIRTSIKLLAPALMLLLASGTSEAQSILSGKGTSMPAYIGELATNVGTGLGQYRSVRTDALDVITPTTIGNVYLTENWVSGELFITLNRLLESNSFKYDIENNQFLINSEKVAEPTPDQLRVINSTVVDAFKLADPVLGERLFINAVNAGLTIEGKPATGFMEVLVSDEGMSLFRKTDTEKISANYNVAFNAGDKNDRIVKKESFYIKNAGQLNLIEISRNKKQNLALFGDKQNAMQVFLKKNNTDFTHAPDLVQLVSYYNSLK
;
A
#
# COMPACT_ATOMS: atom_id res chain seq x y z
N MET A 1 3.72 8.62 57.39
CA MET A 1 2.30 8.35 57.73
C MET A 1 1.43 9.33 56.97
N ILE A 2 0.81 8.92 55.87
CA ILE A 2 -0.40 9.49 55.26
C ILE A 2 -0.93 8.39 54.33
N ARG A 3 -2.15 7.92 54.60
CA ARG A 3 -2.90 6.93 53.83
C ARG A 3 -3.77 7.67 52.82
N THR A 4 -3.79 7.23 51.57
CA THR A 4 -4.86 7.59 50.63
C THR A 4 -5.16 6.40 49.73
N SER A 5 -6.45 6.12 49.65
CA SER A 5 -7.04 4.82 49.35
C SER A 5 -7.34 4.69 47.85
N ILE A 6 -6.87 3.61 47.24
CA ILE A 6 -7.17 3.23 45.86
C ILE A 6 -8.44 2.38 45.87
N LYS A 7 -9.51 2.87 45.22
CA LYS A 7 -10.72 2.09 44.93
C LYS A 7 -10.51 1.34 43.62
N LEU A 8 -10.39 0.02 43.70
CA LEU A 8 -10.46 -0.91 42.56
C LEU A 8 -11.91 -1.02 42.07
N LEU A 9 -12.13 -0.78 40.78
CA LEU A 9 -13.37 -1.10 40.08
C LEU A 9 -13.20 -2.46 39.38
N ALA A 10 -14.06 -3.41 39.69
CA ALA A 10 -14.14 -4.70 39.01
C ALA A 10 -15.19 -4.64 37.88
N PRO A 11 -14.91 -5.17 36.67
CA PRO A 11 -15.96 -5.40 35.67
C PRO A 11 -16.58 -6.79 35.86
N ALA A 12 -17.89 -6.83 36.12
CA ALA A 12 -18.67 -8.05 36.11
C ALA A 12 -19.06 -8.40 34.66
N LEU A 13 -18.54 -9.54 34.23
CA LEU A 13 -18.70 -10.20 32.94
C LEU A 13 -20.15 -10.73 32.80
N MET A 14 -20.92 -10.20 31.84
CA MET A 14 -22.22 -10.78 31.43
C MET A 14 -21.97 -11.94 30.46
N LEU A 15 -22.21 -13.16 30.91
CA LEU A 15 -22.23 -14.37 30.10
C LEU A 15 -23.69 -14.65 29.68
N LEU A 16 -24.03 -14.41 28.41
CA LEU A 16 -25.32 -14.82 27.85
C LEU A 16 -25.13 -16.11 27.04
N LEU A 17 -25.63 -17.22 27.59
CA LEU A 17 -25.75 -18.51 26.93
C LEU A 17 -26.98 -18.49 26.03
N ALA A 18 -26.80 -18.76 24.73
CA ALA A 18 -27.89 -19.11 23.82
C ALA A 18 -27.51 -20.41 23.10
N SER A 19 -28.03 -21.52 23.62
CA SER A 19 -28.04 -22.83 22.97
C SER A 19 -29.15 -22.86 21.92
N GLY A 20 -28.77 -22.91 20.64
CA GLY A 20 -29.68 -23.15 19.52
C GLY A 20 -29.36 -24.48 18.85
N THR A 21 -30.07 -25.53 19.24
CA THR A 21 -30.12 -26.81 18.54
C THR A 21 -31.08 -26.69 17.36
N SER A 22 -30.58 -26.83 16.13
CA SER A 22 -31.43 -27.05 14.96
C SER A 22 -31.44 -28.54 14.64
N GLU A 23 -32.55 -29.18 14.98
CA GLU A 23 -32.97 -30.45 14.42
C GLU A 23 -33.21 -30.28 12.92
N ALA A 24 -32.63 -31.17 12.10
CA ALA A 24 -33.08 -31.38 10.73
C ALA A 24 -33.54 -32.83 10.64
N GLN A 25 -34.87 -32.99 10.73
CA GLN A 25 -35.56 -34.26 10.51
C GLN A 25 -35.48 -34.66 9.03
N SER A 26 -35.23 -35.96 8.85
CA SER A 26 -35.39 -36.73 7.64
C SER A 26 -36.83 -36.75 7.12
N ILE A 27 -37.04 -36.64 5.81
CA ILE A 27 -38.10 -37.38 5.11
C ILE A 27 -37.56 -37.84 3.73
N LEU A 28 -37.43 -39.16 3.60
CA LEU A 28 -37.39 -39.93 2.35
C LEU A 28 -38.74 -39.84 1.64
N SER A 29 -38.72 -39.85 0.30
CA SER A 29 -39.66 -40.56 -0.60
C SER A 29 -40.06 -39.71 -1.81
N GLY A 30 -39.68 -40.16 -3.00
CA GLY A 30 -40.10 -39.50 -4.24
C GLY A 30 -39.62 -40.19 -5.51
N LYS A 31 -40.20 -41.37 -5.77
CA LYS A 31 -40.36 -42.07 -7.05
C LYS A 31 -39.70 -41.46 -8.30
N GLY A 32 -38.95 -42.31 -8.99
CA GLY A 32 -38.32 -41.99 -10.27
C GLY A 32 -39.29 -41.62 -11.38
N THR A 33 -38.77 -40.80 -12.28
CA THR A 33 -39.19 -40.68 -13.67
C THR A 33 -37.91 -40.60 -14.50
N SER A 34 -37.78 -41.59 -15.40
CA SER A 34 -36.78 -41.64 -16.46
C SER A 34 -36.82 -40.34 -17.27
N MET A 35 -35.69 -39.68 -17.44
CA MET A 35 -35.58 -38.65 -18.47
C MET A 35 -35.75 -39.31 -19.85
N PRO A 36 -36.64 -38.79 -20.72
CA PRO A 36 -36.72 -39.25 -22.09
C PRO A 36 -35.46 -38.84 -22.84
N ALA A 37 -34.82 -39.80 -23.50
CA ALA A 37 -33.79 -39.53 -24.51
C ALA A 37 -34.44 -38.76 -25.65
N TYR A 38 -34.26 -37.44 -25.68
CA TYR A 38 -34.65 -36.62 -26.82
C TYR A 38 -33.54 -36.69 -27.88
N ILE A 39 -33.49 -37.81 -28.58
CA ILE A 39 -32.90 -37.88 -29.92
C ILE A 39 -33.98 -37.37 -30.86
N GLY A 40 -33.96 -36.05 -31.09
CA GLY A 40 -34.73 -35.38 -32.12
C GLY A 40 -33.83 -35.12 -33.30
N GLU A 41 -34.00 -35.91 -34.35
CA GLU A 41 -33.42 -35.73 -35.67
C GLU A 41 -33.76 -34.33 -36.22
N LEU A 42 -32.75 -33.47 -36.39
CA LEU A 42 -32.79 -32.47 -37.45
C LEU A 42 -32.02 -33.04 -38.63
N ALA A 43 -32.72 -33.86 -39.41
CA ALA A 43 -32.32 -34.21 -40.75
C ALA A 43 -32.29 -32.92 -41.60
N THR A 44 -31.09 -32.42 -41.88
CA THR A 44 -30.85 -31.65 -43.10
C THR A 44 -29.93 -32.47 -43.98
N ASN A 45 -30.54 -33.25 -44.87
CA ASN A 45 -29.90 -33.70 -46.09
C ASN A 45 -29.45 -32.47 -46.88
N VAL A 46 -28.15 -32.29 -47.08
CA VAL A 46 -27.48 -32.41 -48.39
C VAL A 46 -25.98 -32.13 -48.25
N GLY A 47 -25.17 -33.04 -48.80
CA GLY A 47 -23.76 -32.78 -49.10
C GLY A 47 -22.83 -33.85 -48.56
N THR A 48 -22.60 -34.90 -49.35
CA THR A 48 -21.43 -35.78 -49.24
C THR A 48 -20.17 -34.99 -49.59
N GLY A 49 -19.79 -34.06 -48.72
CA GLY A 49 -18.47 -33.46 -48.69
C GLY A 49 -17.74 -34.08 -47.52
N LEU A 50 -16.60 -34.72 -47.78
CA LEU A 50 -15.61 -35.10 -46.77
C LEU A 50 -15.14 -33.83 -46.05
N GLY A 51 -15.93 -33.34 -45.11
CA GLY A 51 -15.59 -32.26 -44.21
C GLY A 51 -14.56 -32.80 -43.24
N GLN A 52 -13.28 -32.64 -43.58
CA GLN A 52 -12.22 -32.83 -42.60
C GLN A 52 -12.53 -31.91 -41.43
N TYR A 53 -12.85 -32.49 -40.27
CA TYR A 53 -12.74 -31.77 -39.01
C TYR A 53 -11.28 -31.34 -38.93
N ARG A 54 -11.00 -30.08 -39.29
CA ARG A 54 -9.73 -29.45 -38.95
C ARG A 54 -9.71 -29.44 -37.43
N SER A 55 -8.98 -30.37 -36.83
CA SER A 55 -8.51 -30.22 -35.47
C SER A 55 -7.80 -28.87 -35.45
N VAL A 56 -8.43 -27.89 -34.82
CA VAL A 56 -7.75 -26.63 -34.53
C VAL A 56 -6.62 -27.02 -33.59
N ARG A 57 -5.41 -27.00 -34.12
CA ARG A 57 -4.16 -27.14 -33.38
C ARG A 57 -4.23 -26.18 -32.19
N THR A 58 -4.40 -26.71 -30.98
CA THR A 58 -4.44 -25.92 -29.73
C THR A 58 -3.11 -25.21 -29.47
N ASP A 59 -2.06 -25.68 -30.14
CA ASP A 59 -0.73 -25.09 -30.29
C ASP A 59 -0.71 -23.72 -31.02
N ALA A 60 -1.83 -23.26 -31.57
CA ALA A 60 -1.97 -21.93 -32.20
C ALA A 60 -2.81 -20.92 -31.39
N LEU A 61 -3.23 -21.26 -30.17
CA LEU A 61 -3.78 -20.26 -29.24
C LEU A 61 -2.61 -19.62 -28.52
N ASP A 62 -2.13 -18.49 -29.04
CA ASP A 62 -1.18 -17.63 -28.33
C ASP A 62 -1.77 -17.25 -26.98
N VAL A 63 -1.32 -17.92 -25.92
CA VAL A 63 -1.63 -17.53 -24.54
C VAL A 63 -0.82 -16.27 -24.29
N ILE A 64 -1.46 -15.12 -24.50
CA ILE A 64 -0.87 -13.82 -24.17
C ILE A 64 -0.67 -13.80 -22.65
N THR A 65 0.57 -13.98 -22.21
CA THR A 65 0.92 -13.77 -20.80
C THR A 65 1.08 -12.28 -20.58
N PRO A 66 0.39 -11.69 -19.59
CA PRO A 66 0.51 -10.27 -19.33
C PRO A 66 1.95 -9.95 -18.91
N THR A 67 2.57 -8.98 -19.59
CA THR A 67 3.87 -8.46 -19.16
C THR A 67 3.65 -7.49 -18.00
N THR A 68 4.52 -7.47 -17.00
CA THR A 68 4.45 -6.48 -15.92
C THR A 68 5.21 -5.22 -16.30
N ILE A 69 4.54 -4.07 -16.28
CA ILE A 69 5.09 -2.74 -16.57
C ILE A 69 5.27 -1.97 -15.26
N GLY A 70 6.44 -1.37 -15.04
CA GLY A 70 6.77 -0.59 -13.83
C GLY A 70 7.88 -1.24 -13.01
N ASN A 71 8.18 -0.67 -11.84
CA ASN A 71 9.19 -1.20 -10.93
C ASN A 71 8.82 -0.99 -9.45
N VAL A 72 9.48 -1.76 -8.59
CA VAL A 72 9.25 -1.81 -7.14
C VAL A 72 10.14 -0.83 -6.36
N TYR A 73 11.05 -0.15 -7.04
CA TYR A 73 12.04 0.70 -6.41
C TYR A 73 11.46 2.08 -6.13
N LEU A 74 11.83 2.70 -5.01
CA LEU A 74 11.42 4.07 -4.65
C LEU A 74 11.74 5.08 -5.76
N THR A 75 12.94 4.99 -6.33
CA THR A 75 13.41 5.78 -7.46
C THR A 75 13.71 4.87 -8.65
N GLU A 76 13.44 5.37 -9.86
CA GLU A 76 13.74 4.62 -11.09
C GLU A 76 15.26 4.56 -11.34
N ASN A 77 15.95 5.67 -11.10
CA ASN A 77 17.39 5.79 -11.24
C ASN A 77 18.12 5.42 -9.94
N TRP A 78 19.37 4.99 -10.09
CA TRP A 78 20.30 4.88 -8.97
C TRP A 78 20.56 6.28 -8.40
N VAL A 79 20.50 6.40 -7.07
CA VAL A 79 20.68 7.68 -6.38
C VAL A 79 21.85 7.63 -5.42
N SER A 80 22.47 8.78 -5.18
CA SER A 80 23.45 8.98 -4.12
C SER A 80 22.77 9.44 -2.84
N GLY A 81 23.37 9.11 -1.70
CA GLY A 81 22.92 9.57 -0.40
C GLY A 81 23.59 8.85 0.76
N GLU A 82 22.91 8.87 1.90
CA GLU A 82 23.45 8.43 3.18
C GLU A 82 22.52 7.42 3.82
N LEU A 83 23.04 6.29 4.28
CA LEU A 83 22.30 5.32 5.07
C LEU A 83 22.78 5.38 6.52
N PHE A 84 21.86 5.59 7.45
CA PHE A 84 22.12 5.59 8.88
C PHE A 84 21.78 4.20 9.43
N ILE A 85 22.81 3.42 9.73
CA ILE A 85 22.69 2.04 10.19
C ILE A 85 22.61 2.01 11.71
N THR A 86 21.80 1.10 12.25
CA THR A 86 21.68 0.82 13.69
C THR A 86 23.05 0.70 14.34
N LEU A 87 23.21 1.30 15.52
CA LEU A 87 24.49 1.57 16.21
C LEU A 87 25.24 2.81 15.69
N ASN A 88 24.53 3.79 15.12
CA ASN A 88 25.05 5.08 14.66
C ASN A 88 26.21 4.97 13.66
N ARG A 89 26.20 3.93 12.81
CA ARG A 89 27.18 3.83 11.72
C ARG A 89 26.63 4.53 10.49
N LEU A 90 27.35 5.54 10.00
CA LEU A 90 27.04 6.17 8.73
C LEU A 90 27.66 5.34 7.60
N LEU A 91 26.83 4.96 6.64
CA LEU A 91 27.27 4.40 5.37
C LEU A 91 26.92 5.38 4.25
N GLU A 92 27.92 6.13 3.82
CA GLU A 92 27.80 6.96 2.61
C GLU A 92 27.77 6.03 1.39
N SER A 93 26.74 6.16 0.57
CA SER A 93 26.62 5.40 -0.68
C SER A 93 26.40 6.34 -1.84
N ASN A 94 27.32 6.26 -2.79
CA ASN A 94 27.23 7.03 -4.02
C ASN A 94 26.18 6.49 -5.00
N SER A 95 25.70 5.26 -4.80
CA SER A 95 24.76 4.60 -5.71
C SER A 95 23.99 3.50 -5.00
N PHE A 96 22.72 3.77 -4.69
CA PHE A 96 21.81 2.78 -4.13
C PHE A 96 20.38 2.92 -4.68
N LYS A 97 19.59 1.86 -4.47
CA LYS A 97 18.14 1.83 -4.68
C LYS A 97 17.48 1.20 -3.46
N TYR A 98 16.30 1.69 -3.10
CA TYR A 98 15.45 1.08 -2.09
C TYR A 98 14.31 0.33 -2.79
N ASP A 99 14.23 -0.97 -2.56
CA ASP A 99 13.17 -1.86 -3.02
C ASP A 99 12.04 -1.84 -1.97
N ILE A 100 10.89 -1.26 -2.35
CA ILE A 100 9.75 -1.07 -1.46
C ILE A 100 9.08 -2.41 -1.13
N GLU A 101 9.00 -3.31 -2.12
CA GLU A 101 8.27 -4.57 -1.98
C GLU A 101 9.02 -5.54 -1.06
N ASN A 102 10.33 -5.69 -1.26
CA ASN A 102 11.16 -6.59 -0.45
C ASN A 102 11.80 -5.91 0.77
N ASN A 103 11.59 -4.60 0.94
CA ASN A 103 12.09 -3.79 2.06
C ASN A 103 13.61 -3.95 2.26
N GLN A 104 14.36 -3.71 1.18
CA GLN A 104 15.81 -3.91 1.11
C GLN A 104 16.50 -2.81 0.29
N PHE A 105 17.78 -2.57 0.58
CA PHE A 105 18.63 -1.67 -0.19
C PHE A 105 19.54 -2.47 -1.10
N LEU A 106 19.59 -2.08 -2.36
CA LEU A 106 20.61 -2.50 -3.32
C LEU A 106 21.68 -1.42 -3.36
N ILE A 107 22.93 -1.79 -3.14
CA ILE A 107 24.09 -0.89 -3.18
C ILE A 107 24.99 -1.32 -4.32
N ASN A 108 25.23 -0.39 -5.23
CA ASN A 108 26.11 -0.58 -6.37
C ASN A 108 27.52 -0.13 -6.01
N SER A 109 28.39 -1.09 -5.74
CA SER A 109 29.75 -0.82 -5.25
C SER A 109 30.67 -0.25 -6.33
N GLU A 110 30.40 -0.57 -7.59
CA GLU A 110 31.27 -0.23 -8.74
C GLU A 110 30.78 0.98 -9.53
N LYS A 111 29.64 1.59 -9.14
CA LYS A 111 29.03 2.77 -9.78
C LYS A 111 28.72 2.57 -11.27
N VAL A 112 28.43 1.34 -11.68
CA VAL A 112 28.06 1.02 -13.07
C VAL A 112 26.57 1.35 -13.28
N ALA A 113 26.18 1.91 -14.43
CA ALA A 113 24.78 2.28 -14.67
C ALA A 113 23.80 1.09 -14.55
N GLU A 114 24.24 -0.08 -15.02
CA GLU A 114 23.50 -1.33 -15.00
C GLU A 114 24.37 -2.43 -14.36
N PRO A 115 24.42 -2.49 -13.02
CA PRO A 115 25.24 -3.47 -12.32
C PRO A 115 24.69 -4.88 -12.50
N THR A 116 25.58 -5.86 -12.67
CA THR A 116 25.23 -7.28 -12.63
C THR A 116 24.97 -7.74 -11.17
N PRO A 117 24.26 -8.85 -10.95
CA PRO A 117 23.92 -9.31 -9.59
C PRO A 117 25.11 -9.49 -8.64
N ASP A 118 26.29 -9.85 -9.16
CA ASP A 118 27.55 -9.99 -8.42
C ASP A 118 28.18 -8.65 -8.00
N GLN A 119 27.84 -7.55 -8.68
CA GLN A 119 28.27 -6.19 -8.34
C GLN A 119 27.37 -5.51 -7.29
N LEU A 120 26.26 -6.16 -6.93
CA LEU A 120 25.28 -5.65 -5.99
C LEU A 120 25.49 -6.19 -4.59
N ARG A 121 25.46 -5.28 -3.61
CA ARG A 121 25.35 -5.63 -2.20
C ARG A 121 23.92 -5.38 -1.75
N VAL A 122 23.35 -6.34 -1.03
CA VAL A 122 21.99 -6.23 -0.49
C VAL A 122 22.06 -6.00 1.01
N ILE A 123 21.38 -4.97 1.50
CA ILE A 123 21.22 -4.69 2.93
C ILE A 123 19.74 -4.74 3.28
N ASN A 124 19.39 -5.50 4.31
CA ASN A 124 18.02 -5.52 4.81
C ASN A 124 17.69 -4.19 5.52
N SER A 125 16.49 -3.65 5.28
CA SER A 125 16.02 -2.41 5.92
C SER A 125 16.02 -2.41 7.45
N THR A 126 15.91 -3.58 8.09
CA THR A 126 15.83 -3.69 9.56
C THR A 126 17.05 -3.13 10.28
N VAL A 127 18.21 -3.13 9.63
CA VAL A 127 19.45 -2.55 10.17
C VAL A 127 19.65 -1.08 9.80
N VAL A 128 18.73 -0.48 9.04
CA VAL A 128 18.80 0.92 8.59
C VAL A 128 17.74 1.72 9.36
N ASP A 129 18.17 2.64 10.20
CA ASP A 129 17.30 3.49 11.01
C ASP A 129 16.72 4.66 10.20
N ALA A 130 17.51 5.22 9.29
CA ALA A 130 17.12 6.30 8.41
C ALA A 130 18.00 6.32 7.16
N PHE A 131 17.57 7.02 6.12
CA PHE A 131 18.44 7.35 4.99
C PHE A 131 18.07 8.71 4.40
N LYS A 132 19.06 9.36 3.78
CA LYS A 132 18.88 10.54 2.96
C LYS A 132 19.14 10.18 1.51
N LEU A 133 18.34 10.73 0.60
CA LEU A 133 18.60 10.64 -0.82
C LEU A 133 18.69 12.04 -1.43
N ALA A 134 19.61 12.21 -2.37
CA ALA A 134 19.72 13.42 -3.16
C ALA A 134 18.77 13.31 -4.36
N ASP A 135 17.72 14.14 -4.36
CA ASP A 135 16.76 14.25 -5.45
C ASP A 135 17.11 15.49 -6.30
N PRO A 136 17.26 15.37 -7.63
CA PRO A 136 17.64 16.50 -8.47
C PRO A 136 16.58 17.59 -8.52
N VAL A 137 15.31 17.27 -8.22
CA VAL A 137 14.19 18.21 -8.27
C VAL A 137 13.82 18.70 -6.88
N LEU A 138 13.73 17.79 -5.92
CA LEU A 138 13.24 18.08 -4.57
C LEU A 138 14.37 18.40 -3.57
N GLY A 139 15.63 18.22 -3.95
CA GLY A 139 16.78 18.37 -3.07
C GLY A 139 16.99 17.15 -2.16
N GLU A 140 17.57 17.38 -0.98
CA GLU A 140 17.77 16.31 0.00
C GLU A 140 16.43 15.88 0.61
N ARG A 141 16.13 14.58 0.54
CA ARG A 141 14.93 13.98 1.14
C ARG A 141 15.33 13.01 2.24
N LEU A 142 14.72 13.14 3.42
CA LEU A 142 14.99 12.31 4.59
C LEU A 142 13.90 11.26 4.77
N PHE A 143 14.32 10.02 5.02
CA PHE A 143 13.45 8.88 5.26
C PHE A 143 13.83 8.22 6.58
N ILE A 144 12.83 7.86 7.37
CA ILE A 144 13.01 7.16 8.66
C ILE A 144 12.34 5.80 8.61
N ASN A 145 12.97 4.80 9.21
CA ASN A 145 12.39 3.47 9.35
C ASN A 145 11.27 3.54 10.38
N ALA A 146 10.05 3.21 9.94
CA ALA A 146 8.85 3.36 10.77
C ALA A 146 8.87 2.43 12.00
N VAL A 147 9.43 1.22 11.84
CA VAL A 147 9.54 0.24 12.92
C VAL A 147 10.57 0.71 13.95
N ASN A 148 11.77 1.09 13.51
CA ASN A 148 12.84 1.51 14.42
C ASN A 148 12.49 2.82 15.14
N ALA A 149 11.71 3.69 14.50
CA ALA A 149 11.17 4.91 15.11
C ALA A 149 9.96 4.65 16.04
N GLY A 150 9.49 3.40 16.18
CA GLY A 150 8.36 3.03 17.03
C GLY A 150 7.02 3.59 16.56
N LEU A 151 6.89 3.95 15.28
CA LEU A 151 5.67 4.52 14.73
C LEU A 151 4.59 3.45 14.54
N THR A 152 3.34 3.82 14.79
CA THR A 152 2.19 2.92 14.60
C THR A 152 1.15 3.52 13.68
N ILE A 153 0.46 2.69 12.90
CA ILE A 153 -0.74 3.08 12.14
C ILE A 153 -1.86 2.18 12.65
N GLU A 154 -2.95 2.79 13.11
CA GLU A 154 -4.12 2.08 13.65
C GLU A 154 -3.75 1.07 14.77
N GLY A 155 -2.79 1.45 15.62
CA GLY A 155 -2.31 0.60 16.72
C GLY A 155 -1.40 -0.56 16.32
N LYS A 156 -1.06 -0.70 15.03
CA LYS A 156 -0.10 -1.70 14.53
C LYS A 156 1.24 -1.02 14.21
N PRO A 157 2.39 -1.70 14.39
CA PRO A 157 3.67 -1.18 13.94
C PRO A 157 3.62 -0.80 12.46
N ALA A 158 3.99 0.43 12.15
CA ALA A 158 4.13 0.88 10.77
C ALA A 158 5.40 0.24 10.17
N THR A 159 5.32 -0.17 8.90
CA THR A 159 6.41 -0.87 8.20
C THR A 159 7.02 -0.02 7.10
N GLY A 160 8.26 -0.34 6.73
CA GLY A 160 9.01 0.36 5.69
C GLY A 160 9.51 1.72 6.14
N PHE A 161 9.77 2.59 5.17
CA PHE A 161 10.29 3.94 5.41
C PHE A 161 9.24 5.02 5.17
N MET A 162 9.30 6.04 6.01
CA MET A 162 8.47 7.24 5.94
C MET A 162 9.36 8.42 5.56
N GLU A 163 9.01 9.12 4.49
CA GLU A 163 9.63 10.39 4.16
C GLU A 163 9.17 11.47 5.14
N VAL A 164 10.11 12.23 5.67
CA VAL A 164 9.84 13.35 6.57
C VAL A 164 9.68 14.60 5.74
N LEU A 165 8.44 15.12 5.68
CA LEU A 165 8.14 16.36 4.93
C LEU A 165 8.15 17.59 5.85
N VAL A 166 7.69 17.44 7.09
CA VAL A 166 7.76 18.47 8.13
C VAL A 166 8.13 17.80 9.45
N SER A 167 9.16 18.33 10.12
CA SER A 167 9.56 17.91 11.46
C SER A 167 9.45 19.09 12.41
N ASP A 168 8.43 19.07 13.29
CA ASP A 168 8.22 20.06 14.34
C ASP A 168 7.72 19.35 15.60
N GLU A 169 7.97 19.96 16.76
CA GLU A 169 7.51 19.47 18.06
C GLU A 169 5.97 19.41 18.15
N GLY A 170 5.27 20.34 17.48
CA GLY A 170 3.81 20.42 17.48
C GLY A 170 3.15 19.33 16.64
N MET A 171 3.28 19.44 15.31
CA MET A 171 2.77 18.48 14.36
C MET A 171 3.82 18.19 13.29
N SER A 172 4.12 16.91 13.08
CA SER A 172 5.00 16.43 12.00
C SER A 172 4.18 15.84 10.85
N LEU A 173 4.70 15.95 9.63
CA LEU A 173 4.10 15.42 8.41
C LEU A 173 5.03 14.40 7.76
N PHE A 174 4.47 13.25 7.42
CA PHE A 174 5.16 12.15 6.76
C PHE A 174 4.47 11.75 5.47
N ARG A 175 5.23 11.25 4.52
CA ARG A 175 4.75 10.56 3.32
C ARG A 175 5.22 9.12 3.33
N LYS A 176 4.30 8.19 3.08
CA LYS A 176 4.61 6.78 2.83
C LYS A 176 4.40 6.49 1.35
N THR A 177 5.33 5.78 0.74
CA THR A 177 5.22 5.30 -0.64
C THR A 177 5.15 3.79 -0.63
N ASP A 178 4.04 3.24 -1.14
CA ASP A 178 3.82 1.82 -1.32
C ASP A 178 3.71 1.47 -2.81
N THR A 179 3.88 0.20 -3.14
CA THR A 179 3.67 -0.32 -4.50
C THR A 179 2.37 -1.11 -4.57
N GLU A 180 1.57 -0.88 -5.60
CA GLU A 180 0.33 -1.61 -5.88
C GLU A 180 0.42 -2.27 -7.25
N LYS A 181 0.15 -3.57 -7.31
CA LYS A 181 0.08 -4.33 -8.56
C LYS A 181 -1.34 -4.31 -9.10
N ILE A 182 -1.55 -3.62 -10.21
CA ILE A 182 -2.79 -3.62 -10.98
C ILE A 182 -2.71 -4.74 -12.01
N SER A 183 -3.60 -5.73 -11.89
CA SER A 183 -3.62 -6.86 -12.82
C SER A 183 -4.22 -6.47 -14.17
N ALA A 184 -3.73 -7.10 -15.24
CA ALA A 184 -4.32 -7.00 -16.57
C ALA A 184 -5.81 -7.36 -16.54
N ASN A 185 -6.63 -6.60 -17.27
CA ASN A 185 -8.09 -6.78 -17.33
C ASN A 185 -8.62 -6.80 -18.77
N TYR A 186 -7.75 -7.09 -19.73
CA TYR A 186 -8.10 -7.14 -21.14
C TYR A 186 -9.18 -8.17 -21.45
N ASN A 187 -10.27 -7.71 -22.05
CA ASN A 187 -11.36 -8.54 -22.55
C ASN A 187 -11.27 -8.65 -24.07
N VAL A 188 -11.00 -9.86 -24.56
CA VAL A 188 -10.86 -10.17 -26.00
C VAL A 188 -12.15 -9.89 -26.77
N ALA A 189 -13.32 -10.20 -26.20
CA ALA A 189 -14.61 -10.05 -26.88
C ALA A 189 -14.95 -8.58 -27.17
N PHE A 190 -14.50 -7.66 -26.31
CA PHE A 190 -14.70 -6.22 -26.47
C PHE A 190 -13.45 -5.48 -26.98
N ASN A 191 -12.33 -6.18 -27.19
CA ASN A 191 -11.03 -5.60 -27.55
C ASN A 191 -10.67 -4.40 -26.66
N ALA A 192 -10.97 -4.48 -25.36
CA ALA A 192 -10.91 -3.39 -24.40
C ALA A 192 -10.29 -3.82 -23.07
N GLY A 193 -9.67 -2.88 -22.35
CA GLY A 193 -8.92 -3.14 -21.12
C GLY A 193 -7.40 -3.14 -21.35
N ASP A 194 -6.64 -3.38 -20.28
CA ASP A 194 -5.17 -3.45 -20.34
C ASP A 194 -4.69 -4.90 -20.41
N LYS A 195 -3.79 -5.17 -21.36
CA LYS A 195 -3.18 -6.49 -21.58
C LYS A 195 -2.05 -6.77 -20.59
N ASN A 196 -1.55 -5.75 -19.91
CA ASN A 196 -0.35 -5.82 -19.09
C ASN A 196 -0.69 -5.57 -17.62
N ASP A 197 0.03 -6.26 -16.74
CA ASP A 197 0.06 -5.92 -15.32
C ASP A 197 0.83 -4.61 -15.16
N ARG A 198 0.47 -3.79 -14.17
CA ARG A 198 1.19 -2.55 -13.85
C ARG A 198 1.57 -2.52 -12.38
N ILE A 199 2.80 -2.11 -12.08
CA ILE A 199 3.20 -1.72 -10.73
C ILE A 199 3.14 -0.21 -10.65
N VAL A 200 2.26 0.30 -9.79
CA VAL A 200 2.11 1.75 -9.55
C VAL A 200 2.54 2.09 -8.13
N LYS A 201 3.08 3.30 -7.95
CA LYS A 201 3.40 3.83 -6.62
C LYS A 201 2.21 4.59 -6.08
N LYS A 202 1.83 4.28 -4.85
CA LYS A 202 0.78 4.95 -4.11
C LYS A 202 1.39 5.74 -2.97
N GLU A 203 1.05 7.01 -2.88
CA GLU A 203 1.46 7.88 -1.78
C GLU A 203 0.30 8.05 -0.79
N SER A 204 0.59 7.84 0.49
CA SER A 204 -0.28 8.16 1.62
C SER A 204 0.43 9.15 2.54
N PHE A 205 -0.31 10.12 3.06
CA PHE A 205 0.22 11.16 3.93
C PHE A 205 -0.26 10.95 5.36
N TYR A 206 0.63 11.16 6.32
CA TYR A 206 0.36 10.91 7.73
C TYR A 206 0.81 12.07 8.58
N ILE A 207 0.01 12.42 9.58
CA ILE A 207 0.41 13.36 10.63
C ILE A 207 0.76 12.63 11.92
N LYS A 208 1.64 13.24 12.69
CA LYS A 208 1.97 12.83 14.06
C LYS A 208 1.89 14.04 14.97
N ASN A 209 1.06 13.97 16.00
CA ASN A 209 0.98 15.03 17.00
C ASN A 209 2.15 14.93 18.00
N ALA A 210 2.40 16.03 18.69
CA ALA A 210 3.37 16.13 19.78
C ALA A 210 3.28 14.95 20.76
N GLY A 211 4.40 14.28 20.99
CA GLY A 211 4.51 13.18 21.96
C GLY A 211 3.75 11.89 21.61
N GLN A 212 3.11 11.81 20.44
CA GLN A 212 2.41 10.61 19.99
C GLN A 212 3.27 9.77 19.05
N LEU A 213 3.13 8.45 19.12
CA LEU A 213 3.74 7.50 18.18
C LEU A 213 2.77 7.05 17.08
N ASN A 214 1.48 7.25 17.30
CA ASN A 214 0.46 6.88 16.34
C ASN A 214 0.37 7.92 15.22
N LEU A 215 0.57 7.45 14.00
CA LEU A 215 0.36 8.16 12.76
C LEU A 215 -1.13 8.13 12.40
N ILE A 216 -1.64 9.29 12.00
CA ILE A 216 -3.02 9.44 11.53
C ILE A 216 -2.98 9.78 10.04
N GLU A 217 -3.62 8.95 9.21
CA GLU A 217 -3.66 9.17 7.77
C GLU A 217 -4.52 10.40 7.43
N ILE A 218 -4.00 11.24 6.55
CA ILE A 218 -4.74 12.35 5.96
C ILE A 218 -5.67 11.76 4.89
N SER A 219 -6.97 11.90 5.11
CA SER A 219 -8.00 11.50 4.15
C SER A 219 -8.08 12.49 2.99
N ARG A 220 -8.73 12.10 1.90
CA ARG A 220 -9.16 13.06 0.86
C ARG A 220 -10.31 13.95 1.33
N ASN A 221 -10.99 13.57 2.41
CA ASN A 221 -12.15 14.28 2.91
C ASN A 221 -11.77 15.40 3.88
N LYS A 222 -11.96 16.65 3.43
CA LYS A 222 -11.71 17.86 4.21
C LYS A 222 -12.35 17.86 5.61
N LYS A 223 -13.57 17.34 5.75
CA LYS A 223 -14.27 17.34 7.05
C LYS A 223 -13.61 16.39 8.05
N GLN A 224 -13.14 15.23 7.59
CA GLN A 224 -12.42 14.26 8.42
C GLN A 224 -11.09 14.86 8.89
N ASN A 225 -10.35 15.50 7.99
CA ASN A 225 -9.05 16.09 8.33
C ASN A 225 -9.18 17.30 9.27
N LEU A 226 -10.26 18.07 9.18
CA LEU A 226 -10.46 19.24 10.05
C LEU A 226 -10.53 18.86 11.54
N ALA A 227 -11.07 17.68 11.86
CA ALA A 227 -11.14 17.19 13.23
C ALA A 227 -9.76 16.91 13.83
N LEU A 228 -8.73 16.71 12.99
CA LEU A 228 -7.36 16.45 13.43
C LEU A 228 -6.70 17.67 14.07
N PHE A 229 -7.22 18.88 13.82
CA PHE A 229 -6.61 20.12 14.31
C PHE A 229 -7.17 20.62 15.65
N GLY A 230 -8.10 19.88 16.27
CA GLY A 230 -8.65 20.19 17.59
C GLY A 230 -9.12 21.65 17.74
N ASP A 231 -8.62 22.34 18.76
CA ASP A 231 -9.01 23.72 19.08
C ASP A 231 -8.68 24.74 17.97
N LYS A 232 -7.74 24.41 17.08
CA LYS A 232 -7.35 25.26 15.95
C LYS A 232 -8.21 25.03 14.70
N GLN A 233 -9.22 24.15 14.76
CA GLN A 233 -10.06 23.77 13.63
C GLN A 233 -10.66 24.98 12.87
N ASN A 234 -11.11 26.01 13.58
CA ASN A 234 -11.69 27.20 12.96
C ASN A 234 -10.66 27.97 12.12
N ALA A 235 -9.45 28.19 12.67
CA ALA A 235 -8.36 28.86 11.95
C ALA A 235 -7.92 28.04 10.72
N MET A 236 -7.83 26.72 10.88
CA MET A 236 -7.49 25.80 9.79
C MET A 236 -8.56 25.78 8.69
N GLN A 237 -9.84 25.88 9.05
CA GLN A 237 -10.93 25.95 8.07
C GLN A 237 -10.84 27.20 7.20
N VAL A 238 -10.50 28.35 7.81
CA VAL A 238 -10.28 29.61 7.08
C VAL A 238 -9.09 29.46 6.13
N PHE A 239 -7.97 28.92 6.60
CA PHE A 239 -6.79 28.68 5.80
C PHE A 239 -7.07 27.78 4.58
N LEU A 240 -7.74 26.64 4.80
CA LEU A 240 -8.10 25.70 3.73
C LEU A 240 -9.05 26.29 2.69
N LYS A 241 -9.91 27.25 3.08
CA LYS A 241 -10.79 27.95 2.13
C LYS A 241 -10.00 28.97 1.31
N LYS A 242 -9.08 29.69 1.93
CA LYS A 242 -8.28 30.74 1.28
C LYS A 242 -7.26 30.18 0.29
N ASN A 243 -6.62 29.06 0.62
CA ASN A 243 -5.50 28.51 -0.18
C ASN A 243 -5.90 27.38 -1.13
N ASN A 244 -7.17 26.96 -1.14
CA ASN A 244 -7.66 25.83 -1.97
C ASN A 244 -6.78 24.56 -1.86
N THR A 245 -6.38 24.22 -0.63
CA THR A 245 -5.45 23.13 -0.33
C THR A 245 -5.94 21.77 -0.85
N ASP A 246 -5.10 21.10 -1.63
CA ASP A 246 -5.29 19.73 -2.07
C ASP A 246 -4.64 18.74 -1.08
N PHE A 247 -5.44 17.83 -0.51
CA PHE A 247 -4.97 16.82 0.43
C PHE A 247 -4.22 15.65 -0.23
N THR A 248 -4.09 15.66 -1.55
CA THR A 248 -3.30 14.70 -2.32
C THR A 248 -1.97 15.28 -2.79
N HIS A 249 -1.74 16.58 -2.57
CA HIS A 249 -0.55 17.28 -3.05
C HIS A 249 0.40 17.59 -1.89
N ALA A 250 1.63 17.06 -1.96
CA ALA A 250 2.59 17.17 -0.85
C ALA A 250 2.93 18.63 -0.47
N PRO A 251 3.22 19.56 -1.41
CA PRO A 251 3.47 20.97 -1.09
C PRO A 251 2.33 21.65 -0.32
N ASP A 252 1.08 21.36 -0.69
CA ASP A 252 -0.11 21.92 -0.05
C ASP A 252 -0.23 21.44 1.40
N LEU A 253 0.06 20.16 1.64
CA LEU A 253 0.08 19.58 2.98
C LEU A 253 1.23 20.12 3.83
N VAL A 254 2.40 20.34 3.24
CA VAL A 254 3.53 21.00 3.92
C VAL A 254 3.12 22.40 4.36
N GLN A 255 2.49 23.18 3.47
CA GLN A 255 2.02 24.52 3.80
C GLN A 255 0.94 24.50 4.90
N LEU A 256 0.03 23.53 4.84
CA LEU A 256 -1.03 23.33 5.82
C LEU A 256 -0.46 23.06 7.23
N VAL A 257 0.44 22.08 7.35
CA VAL A 257 1.04 21.69 8.63
C VAL A 257 1.96 22.79 9.16
N SER A 258 2.71 23.45 8.28
CA SER A 258 3.56 24.59 8.66
C SER A 258 2.73 25.75 9.23
N TYR A 259 1.57 26.04 8.63
CA TYR A 259 0.64 27.04 9.16
C TYR A 259 0.06 26.61 10.51
N TYR A 260 -0.34 25.34 10.68
CA TYR A 260 -0.80 24.85 11.98
C TYR A 260 0.25 25.06 13.09
N ASN A 261 1.51 24.75 12.77
CA ASN A 261 2.64 24.90 13.68
C ASN A 261 3.00 26.36 13.96
N SER A 262 2.61 27.32 13.11
CA SER A 262 2.84 28.75 13.36
C SER A 262 1.79 29.37 14.29
N LEU A 263 0.64 28.72 14.47
CA LEU A 263 -0.42 29.14 15.40
C LEU A 263 -0.10 28.81 16.87
N LYS A 264 1.17 28.60 17.23
CA LYS A 264 1.62 28.27 18.60
C LYS A 264 1.03 29.24 19.62
#